data_AF-A0A950MSE2-F1
#
_entry.id   AF-A0A950MSE2-F1
#
_cell.length_a   1.000
_cell.length_b   1.000
_cell.length_c   1.000
_cell.angle_alpha   90.00
_cell.angle_beta   90.00
_cell.angle_gamma   90.00
#
_symmetry.space_group_name_H-M   'P 1'
#
loop_
_entity.id
_entity.type
_entity.pdbx_description
1 polymer ?
#
loop_
_entity_poly.entity_id
_entity_poly.type
_entity_poly.pdbx_seq_one_letter_code
_entity_poly.pdbx_strand_id
1 'polypeptide(L)' 'WADQHRDQVAAILAEASGVDPAAEQRSTERAEFTFGPLSDDVLAQQQAVADRFQKLGLIPAPVHVRDIVWPWKSNT' A
#
# COMPACT_ATOMS: atom_id res chain seq x y z
N TRP A 1 -7.67 11.34 5.80
CA TRP A 1 -8.31 12.27 4.85
C TRP A 1 -8.84 11.52 3.65
N ALA A 2 -8.00 10.87 2.84
CA ALA A 2 -8.40 10.17 1.62
C ALA A 2 -9.57 9.20 1.83
N ASP A 3 -9.53 8.41 2.91
CA ASP A 3 -10.61 7.47 3.25
C ASP A 3 -11.99 8.13 3.44
N GLN A 4 -12.01 9.37 3.93
CA GLN A 4 -13.22 10.14 4.19
C GLN A 4 -13.63 11.05 3.01
N HIS A 5 -12.76 11.20 2.00
CA HIS A 5 -12.91 12.17 0.90
C HIS A 5 -12.80 11.46 -0.46
N ARG A 6 -13.45 10.31 -0.58
CA ARG A 6 -13.26 9.37 -1.70
C ARG A 6 -13.63 9.97 -3.06
N ASP A 7 -14.70 10.73 -3.15
CA ASP A 7 -15.09 11.39 -4.40
C ASP A 7 -14.03 12.40 -4.87
N GLN A 8 -13.42 13.11 -3.91
CA GLN A 8 -12.34 14.04 -4.21
C GLN A 8 -11.05 13.31 -4.60
N VAL A 9 -10.75 12.19 -3.96
CA VAL A 9 -9.63 11.32 -4.36
C VAL A 9 -9.83 10.81 -5.78
N ALA A 10 -11.03 10.31 -6.11
CA ALA A 10 -11.34 9.81 -7.45
C ALA A 10 -11.20 10.92 -8.50
N ALA A 11 -11.66 12.14 -8.22
CA ALA A 11 -11.49 13.28 -9.11
C ALA A 11 -10.00 13.62 -9.34
N ILE A 12 -9.19 13.68 -8.27
CA ILE A 12 -7.74 13.95 -8.36
C ILE A 12 -7.04 12.88 -9.18
N LEU A 13 -7.36 11.61 -8.94
CA LEU A 13 -6.74 10.48 -9.65
C LEU A 13 -7.15 10.44 -11.12
N ALA A 14 -8.42 10.75 -11.44
CA ALA A 14 -8.89 10.82 -12.83
C ALA A 14 -8.18 11.94 -13.59
N GLU A 15 -8.06 13.13 -12.99
CA GLU A 15 -7.33 14.25 -13.56
C GLU A 15 -5.85 13.91 -13.79
N ALA A 16 -5.18 13.31 -12.81
CA ALA A 16 -3.75 13.01 -12.88
C ALA A 16 -3.41 11.87 -13.86
N SER A 17 -4.27 10.85 -13.95
CA SER A 17 -4.02 9.64 -14.75
C SER A 17 -4.65 9.68 -16.15
N GLY A 18 -5.65 10.53 -16.38
CA GLY A 18 -6.47 10.54 -17.59
C GLY A 18 -7.45 9.36 -17.71
N VAL A 19 -7.62 8.57 -16.64
CA VAL A 19 -8.59 7.48 -16.58
C VAL A 19 -10.02 8.04 -16.49
N ASP A 20 -10.97 7.33 -17.09
CA ASP A 20 -12.40 7.68 -17.02
C ASP A 20 -12.86 7.86 -15.56
N PRO A 21 -13.55 8.98 -15.23
CA PRO A 21 -13.95 9.26 -13.84
C PRO A 21 -14.79 8.15 -13.20
N ALA A 22 -15.65 7.45 -13.95
CA ALA A 22 -16.46 6.37 -13.39
C ALA A 22 -15.63 5.08 -13.15
N ALA A 23 -14.54 4.88 -13.89
CA ALA A 23 -13.57 3.84 -13.57
C ALA A 23 -12.78 4.19 -12.31
N GLU A 24 -12.34 5.44 -12.18
CA GLU A 24 -11.57 5.89 -11.03
C GLU A 24 -12.41 5.92 -9.74
N GLN A 25 -13.68 6.30 -9.82
CA GLN A 25 -14.62 6.21 -8.72
C GLN A 25 -14.71 4.77 -8.19
N ARG A 26 -14.94 3.80 -9.09
CA ARG A 26 -15.01 2.38 -8.72
C ARG A 26 -13.70 1.85 -8.15
N SER A 27 -12.56 2.30 -8.68
CA SER A 27 -11.24 1.94 -8.17
C SER A 27 -11.06 2.47 -6.74
N THR A 28 -11.32 3.76 -6.58
CA THR A 28 -11.22 4.47 -5.31
C THR A 28 -12.16 3.84 -4.28
N GLU A 29 -13.39 3.47 -4.60
CA GLU A 29 -14.34 2.79 -3.70
C GLU A 29 -13.84 1.43 -3.17
N ARG A 30 -13.00 0.71 -3.91
CA ARG A 30 -12.42 -0.57 -3.46
C ARG A 30 -11.14 -0.42 -2.64
N ALA A 31 -10.49 0.73 -2.72
CA ALA A 31 -9.19 0.94 -2.10
C ALA A 31 -9.29 1.05 -0.57
N GLU A 32 -8.23 0.68 0.15
CA GLU A 32 -8.09 0.98 1.57
C GLU A 32 -7.06 2.09 1.72
N PHE A 33 -7.40 3.16 2.45
CA PHE A 33 -6.51 4.30 2.66
C PHE A 33 -6.14 4.42 4.13
N THR A 34 -4.91 4.04 4.47
CA THR A 34 -4.34 4.17 5.81
C THR A 34 -2.99 4.87 5.76
N PHE A 35 -2.62 5.54 6.85
CA PHE A 35 -1.32 6.20 7.01
C PHE A 35 -0.86 6.10 8.46
N GLY A 36 0.37 5.63 8.66
CA GLY A 36 0.94 5.45 10.00
C GLY A 36 2.15 4.50 9.99
N PRO A 37 2.67 4.14 11.17
CA PRO A 37 3.69 3.10 11.29
C PRO A 37 3.19 1.75 10.78
N LEU A 38 4.10 0.94 10.25
CA LEU A 38 3.79 -0.44 9.85
C LEU A 38 3.45 -1.26 11.09
N SER A 39 2.26 -1.87 11.09
CA SER A 39 1.85 -2.79 12.16
C SER A 39 2.52 -4.15 12.01
N ASP A 40 2.56 -4.94 13.08
CA ASP A 40 3.09 -6.32 13.02
C ASP A 40 2.36 -7.20 12.00
N ASP A 41 1.05 -7.00 11.82
CA ASP A 41 0.28 -7.72 10.81
C ASP A 41 0.72 -7.37 9.39
N VAL A 42 0.94 -6.08 9.10
CA VAL A 42 1.48 -5.65 7.81
C VAL A 42 2.87 -6.23 7.58
N LEU A 43 3.73 -6.22 8.61
CA LEU A 43 5.08 -6.81 8.53
C LEU A 43 5.03 -8.32 8.26
N ALA A 44 4.13 -9.03 8.92
CA ALA A 44 3.94 -10.47 8.71
C ALA A 44 3.44 -10.77 7.28
N GLN A 45 2.49 -9.98 6.77
CA GLN A 45 2.00 -10.12 5.39
C GLN A 45 3.09 -9.83 4.36
N GLN A 46 3.89 -8.78 4.54
CA GLN A 46 5.01 -8.46 3.65
C GLN A 46 6.08 -9.56 3.68
N GLN A 47 6.37 -10.14 4.85
CA GLN A 47 7.30 -11.27 4.95
C GLN A 47 6.77 -12.49 4.18
N ALA A 48 5.48 -12.81 4.32
CA ALA A 48 4.87 -13.92 3.60
C ALA A 48 4.91 -13.75 2.07
N VAL A 49 4.78 -12.51 1.57
CA VAL A 49 4.97 -12.19 0.15
C VAL A 49 6.42 -12.41 -0.28
N ALA A 50 7.39 -11.90 0.48
CA ALA A 50 8.81 -12.08 0.19
C ALA A 50 9.21 -13.57 0.16
N ASP A 51 8.77 -14.34 1.14
CA ASP A 51 9.01 -15.79 1.22
C ASP A 51 8.42 -16.52 0.01
N ARG A 52 7.20 -16.14 -0.41
CA ARG A 52 6.55 -16.71 -1.60
C ARG A 52 7.32 -16.39 -2.88
N PHE A 53 7.80 -15.14 -3.02
CA PHE A 53 8.57 -14.74 -4.19
C PHE A 53 9.90 -15.49 -4.27
N GLN A 54 10.58 -15.68 -3.13
CA GLN A 54 11.81 -16.47 -3.07
C GLN A 54 11.54 -17.93 -3.41
N LYS A 55 10.50 -18.54 -2.84
CA LYS A 55 10.11 -19.93 -3.11
C LYS A 55 9.80 -20.18 -4.59
N LEU A 56 9.23 -19.19 -5.28
CA LEU A 56 8.92 -19.26 -6.70
C LEU A 56 10.11 -18.86 -7.61
N GLY A 57 11.25 -18.44 -7.04
CA GLY A 57 12.42 -17.98 -7.81
C GLY A 57 12.22 -16.62 -8.50
N LEU A 58 11.23 -15.83 -8.08
CA LEU A 58 10.96 -14.50 -8.63
C LEU A 58 11.93 -13.43 -8.12
N ILE A 59 12.62 -13.71 -7.01
CA ILE A 59 13.71 -12.89 -6.49
C ILE A 59 14.93 -13.80 -6.20
N PRO A 60 16.15 -13.26 -6.36
CA PRO A 60 17.37 -14.08 -6.30
C PRO A 60 17.82 -14.41 -4.87
N ALA A 61 17.31 -13.72 -3.84
CA ALA A 61 17.74 -13.86 -2.46
C ALA A 61 16.57 -13.68 -1.48
N PRO A 62 16.61 -14.30 -0.28
CA PRO A 62 15.61 -14.06 0.76
C PRO A 62 15.69 -12.61 1.25
N VAL A 63 14.53 -12.06 1.63
CA VAL A 63 14.41 -10.73 2.24
C VAL A 63 13.83 -10.89 3.63
N HIS A 64 14.52 -10.36 4.63
CA HIS A 64 14.00 -10.25 6.00
C HIS A 64 13.40 -8.86 6.18
N VAL A 65 12.07 -8.77 6.10
CA VAL A 65 11.35 -7.49 6.06
C VAL A 65 11.62 -6.65 7.30
N ARG A 66 11.69 -7.27 8.48
CA ARG A 66 11.93 -6.53 9.74
C ARG A 66 13.29 -5.81 9.78
N ASP A 67 14.28 -6.29 9.05
CA ASP A 67 15.64 -5.71 9.06
C ASP A 67 15.70 -4.38 8.27
N ILE A 68 14.72 -4.12 7.42
CA ILE A 68 14.68 -2.95 6.51
C ILE A 68 13.58 -1.94 6.89
N VAL A 69 12.76 -2.24 7.90
CA VAL A 69 11.70 -1.34 8.35
C VAL A 69 12.31 -0.12 9.02
N TRP A 70 11.91 1.07 8.55
CA TRP A 70 12.29 2.30 9.20
C TRP A 70 11.60 2.42 10.57
N PRO A 71 12.36 2.62 11.67
CA PRO A 71 11.79 2.79 12.99
C PRO A 71 11.07 4.13 13.08
N TRP A 72 9.74 4.09 13.09
CA TRP A 72 8.92 5.29 13.17
C TRP A 72 9.20 6.07 14.45
N LYS A 73 9.68 7.32 14.30
CA LYS A 73 9.81 8.26 15.40
C LYS A 73 8.67 9.26 15.32
N SER A 74 7.69 9.13 16.20
CA SER A 74 6.70 10.19 16.41
C SER A 74 7.39 11.35 17.13
N ASN A 75 7.40 12.53 16.52
CA ASN A 75 7.66 13.76 17.27
C ASN A 75 6.46 14.01 18.17
N THR A 76 6.50 13.46 19.38
CA THR A 76 5.63 13.89 20.49
C THR A 76 6.38 14.91 21.31
#